data_AF-A0A1S2PBB6-F1
#
_entry.id   AF-A0A1S2PBB6-F1
#
_cell.length_a   1.000
_cell.length_b   1.000
_cell.length_c   1.000
_cell.angle_alpha   90.00
_cell.angle_beta   90.00
_cell.angle_gamma   90.00
#
_symmetry.space_group_name_H-M   'P 1'
#
loop_
_entity.id
_entity.type
_entity.pdbx_description
1 polymer ?
#
loop_
_entity_poly.entity_id
_entity_poly.type
_entity_poly.pdbx_seq_one_letter_code
_entity_poly.pdbx_strand_id
1 'polypeptide(L)'
;MNEPTPEQLAAGEPKGLTPEMCARLRGETREELSVDADAFLTEFTPPAPVSRSGGARGVDVSSNGARTSTGGAARYRERHGLDDDGRRPERRQTASDARNPFQERGYEMER
;
A
#
# COMPACT_ATOMS: atom_id res chain seq x y z
N MET A 1 16.37 11.92 23.16
CA MET A 1 15.27 12.77 22.66
C MET A 1 15.37 14.08 23.41
N ASN A 2 15.28 15.22 22.72
CA ASN A 2 15.12 16.49 23.43
C ASN A 2 13.68 16.55 23.93
N GLU A 3 13.49 16.73 25.23
CA GLU A 3 12.18 16.96 25.82
C GLU A 3 11.69 18.37 25.43
N PRO A 4 10.43 18.52 24.96
CA PRO A 4 9.89 19.83 24.63
C PRO A 4 9.73 20.66 25.90
N THR A 5 10.07 21.95 25.84
CA THR A 5 9.80 22.86 26.96
C THR A 5 8.28 23.05 27.12
N PRO A 6 7.81 23.43 28.32
CA PRO A 6 6.38 23.73 28.54
C PRO A 6 5.84 24.81 27.60
N GLU A 7 6.69 25.76 27.22
CA GLU A 7 6.34 26.85 26.30
C GLU A 7 6.19 26.36 24.86
N GLN A 8 7.07 25.45 24.42
CA GLN A 8 6.95 24.77 23.12
C GLN A 8 5.67 23.94 23.04
N LEU A 9 5.31 23.23 24.12
CA LEU A 9 4.05 22.50 24.21
C LEU A 9 2.85 23.45 24.12
N ALA A 10 2.85 24.54 24.88
CA ALA A 10 1.76 25.52 24.88
C ALA A 10 1.58 26.24 23.52
N ALA A 11 2.66 26.41 22.75
CA ALA A 11 2.60 26.97 21.40
C ALA A 11 2.09 25.95 20.36
N GLY A 12 2.47 24.67 20.49
CA GLY A 12 2.14 23.62 19.53
C GLY A 12 0.80 22.91 19.77
N GLU A 13 0.35 22.77 21.01
CA GLU A 13 -0.94 22.15 21.38
C GLU A 13 -2.15 22.76 20.65
N PRO A 14 -2.35 24.09 20.59
CA PRO A 14 -3.49 24.68 19.87
C PRO A 14 -3.44 24.44 18.36
N LYS A 15 -2.27 24.04 17.84
CA LYS A 15 -2.01 23.75 16.43
C LYS A 15 -2.02 22.26 16.11
N GLY A 16 -2.29 21.41 17.12
CA GLY A 16 -2.34 19.96 16.98
C GLY A 16 -0.98 19.29 16.77
N LEU A 17 0.12 19.97 17.14
CA LEU A 17 1.46 19.40 17.04
C LEU A 17 1.69 18.33 18.12
N THR A 18 2.40 17.25 17.77
CA THR A 18 2.80 16.22 18.73
C THR A 18 3.94 16.74 19.62
N PRO A 19 4.14 16.18 20.83
CA PRO A 19 5.24 16.59 21.71
C PRO A 19 6.63 16.53 21.03
N GLU A 20 6.85 15.56 20.15
CA GLU A 20 8.09 15.46 19.37
C GLU A 20 8.22 16.54 18.29
N MET A 21 7.11 17.04 17.75
CA MET A 21 7.10 18.19 16.84
C MET A 21 7.34 19.48 17.62
N CYS A 22 6.73 19.64 18.79
CA CYS A 22 6.97 20.79 19.67
C CYS A 22 8.44 20.92 20.07
N ALA A 23 9.14 19.81 20.29
CA ALA A 23 10.58 19.81 20.61
C ALA A 23 11.48 20.34 19.47
N ARG A 24 10.93 20.47 18.24
CA ARG A 24 11.64 21.03 17.09
C ARG A 24 11.41 22.53 16.90
N LEU A 25 10.48 23.13 17.64
CA LEU A 25 10.17 24.55 17.53
C LEU A 25 11.35 25.41 18.00
N ARG A 26 11.67 26.44 17.23
CA ARG A 26 12.76 27.37 17.50
C ARG A 26 12.22 28.76 17.83
N GLY A 27 12.59 29.26 18.99
CA GLY A 27 12.20 30.58 19.48
C GLY A 27 12.57 30.74 20.95
N GLU A 28 12.79 31.97 21.38
CA GLU A 28 13.05 32.31 22.79
C GLU A 28 11.80 32.88 23.46
N THR A 29 10.84 33.33 22.66
CA THR A 29 9.57 33.91 23.12
C THR A 29 8.38 33.09 22.66
N ARG A 30 7.24 33.24 23.36
CA ARG A 30 5.99 32.56 23.01
C ARG A 30 5.49 32.95 21.62
N GLU A 31 5.68 34.21 21.25
CA GLU A 31 5.31 34.76 19.95
C GLU A 31 6.13 34.10 18.83
N GLU A 32 7.45 34.02 18.99
CA GLU A 32 8.34 33.35 18.03
C GLU A 32 8.01 31.86 17.89
N LEU A 33 7.78 31.17 19.00
CA LEU A 33 7.39 29.75 18.99
C LEU A 33 6.04 29.52 18.30
N SER A 34 5.09 30.44 18.45
CA SER A 34 3.82 30.38 17.72
C SER A 34 4.04 30.57 16.21
N VAL A 35 4.81 31.58 15.80
CA VAL A 35 5.10 31.83 14.39
C VAL A 35 5.83 30.64 13.76
N ASP A 36 6.80 30.07 14.46
CA ASP A 36 7.53 28.88 14.00
C ASP A 36 6.60 27.66 13.92
N ALA A 37 5.65 27.51 14.84
CA ALA A 37 4.65 26.44 14.77
C ALA A 37 3.70 26.59 13.57
N ASP A 38 3.36 27.82 13.15
CA ASP A 38 2.60 28.06 11.89
C ASP A 38 3.44 27.72 10.66
N ALA A 39 4.71 28.11 10.66
CA ALA A 39 5.63 27.80 9.57
C ALA A 39 5.82 26.28 9.44
N PHE A 40 6.01 25.59 10.57
CA PHE A 40 6.13 24.14 10.64
C PHE A 40 4.88 23.43 10.09
N LEU A 41 3.68 23.88 10.47
CA LEU A 41 2.44 23.35 9.90
C LEU A 41 2.35 23.57 8.40
N THR A 42 2.73 24.75 7.92
CA THR A 42 2.68 25.10 6.49
C THR A 42 3.60 24.21 5.67
N GLU A 43 4.80 23.90 6.19
CA GLU A 43 5.78 23.04 5.52
C GLU A 43 5.35 21.56 5.49
N PHE A 44 4.66 21.09 6.55
CA PHE A 44 4.12 19.73 6.61
C PHE A 44 2.75 19.57 5.96
N THR A 45 2.06 20.66 5.63
CA THR A 45 0.81 20.60 4.88
C THR A 45 1.15 20.19 3.45
N PRO A 46 0.73 18.98 2.99
CA PRO A 46 0.97 18.58 1.62
C PRO A 46 0.35 19.65 0.70
N PRO A 47 1.02 20.02 -0.41
CA PRO A 47 0.47 21.00 -1.33
C PRO A 47 -0.95 20.59 -1.67
N ALA A 48 -1.88 21.55 -1.58
CA ALA A 48 -3.28 21.33 -1.93
C ALA A 48 -3.31 20.51 -3.22
N PRO A 49 -4.10 19.41 -3.29
CA PRO A 49 -4.08 18.54 -4.44
C PRO A 49 -4.38 19.40 -5.66
N VAL A 50 -3.34 19.72 -6.43
CA VAL A 50 -3.49 20.38 -7.72
C VAL A 50 -4.51 19.52 -8.44
N SER A 51 -5.67 20.12 -8.76
CA SER A 51 -6.69 19.46 -9.54
C SER A 51 -6.03 19.13 -10.87
N ARG A 52 -5.40 17.95 -10.94
CA ARG A 52 -4.82 17.45 -12.17
C ARG A 52 -6.01 17.39 -13.09
N SER A 53 -6.01 18.22 -14.12
CA SER A 53 -6.89 18.13 -15.27
C SER A 53 -6.57 16.85 -16.05
N GLY A 54 -6.67 15.71 -15.37
CA GLY A 54 -6.80 14.39 -15.97
C GLY A 54 -8.27 14.08 -15.85
N GLY A 55 -8.96 14.01 -16.99
CA GLY A 55 -10.38 13.70 -17.06
C GLY A 55 -10.76 12.46 -16.25
N ALA A 56 -12.07 12.33 -15.97
CA ALA A 56 -12.74 11.29 -15.19
C ALA A 56 -11.79 10.21 -14.63
N ARG A 57 -11.13 10.51 -13.51
CA ARG A 57 -10.51 9.46 -12.72
C ARG A 57 -11.65 8.60 -12.20
N GLY A 58 -11.64 7.35 -12.63
CA GLY A 58 -12.68 6.36 -12.33
C GLY A 58 -13.06 6.40 -10.86
N VAL A 59 -14.36 6.24 -10.63
CA VAL A 59 -15.00 6.19 -9.31
C VAL A 59 -14.49 4.94 -8.59
N ASP A 60 -13.35 5.06 -7.92
CA ASP A 60 -12.82 4.00 -7.07
C ASP A 60 -13.10 4.31 -5.61
N VAL A 61 -14.13 3.61 -5.10
CA VAL A 61 -14.39 3.24 -3.69
C VAL A 61 -14.74 4.42 -2.76
N SER A 62 -15.95 4.64 -2.25
CA SER A 62 -17.02 3.77 -1.73
C SER A 62 -18.27 4.65 -1.64
N SER A 63 -19.45 4.22 -2.06
CA SER A 63 -20.44 3.64 -1.14
C SER A 63 -21.74 3.42 -1.93
N ASN A 64 -22.46 2.35 -1.62
CA ASN A 64 -23.69 1.89 -2.28
C ASN A 64 -23.56 1.32 -3.69
N GLY A 65 -23.27 0.03 -3.73
CA GLY A 65 -23.64 -0.82 -4.88
C GLY A 65 -22.59 -1.88 -5.14
N ALA A 66 -22.81 -3.05 -4.55
CA ALA A 66 -22.06 -4.27 -4.82
C ALA A 66 -21.64 -4.40 -6.29
N ARG A 67 -20.31 -4.33 -6.59
CA ARG A 67 -19.62 -4.83 -7.80
C ARG A 67 -18.20 -4.23 -7.96
N THR A 68 -17.23 -4.56 -7.10
CA THR A 68 -15.80 -4.22 -7.35
C THR A 68 -14.81 -5.36 -7.09
N SER A 69 -15.28 -6.61 -6.98
CA SER A 69 -14.40 -7.79 -6.82
C SER A 69 -14.23 -8.58 -8.13
N THR A 70 -15.10 -8.38 -9.12
CA THR A 70 -15.22 -9.28 -10.28
C THR A 70 -14.08 -9.13 -11.29
N GLY A 71 -13.59 -7.91 -11.53
CA GLY A 71 -12.53 -7.65 -12.51
C GLY A 71 -11.14 -8.10 -12.04
N GLY A 72 -10.83 -7.92 -10.76
CA GLY A 72 -9.57 -8.36 -10.17
C GLY A 72 -9.48 -9.89 -10.07
N ALA A 73 -10.55 -10.53 -9.60
CA ALA A 73 -10.64 -11.98 -9.53
C ALA A 73 -10.57 -12.62 -10.92
N ALA A 74 -11.27 -12.06 -11.92
CA ALA A 74 -11.21 -12.56 -13.30
C ALA A 74 -9.79 -12.49 -13.89
N ARG A 75 -9.09 -11.36 -13.74
CA ARG A 75 -7.71 -11.22 -14.22
C ARG A 75 -6.72 -12.11 -13.47
N TYR A 76 -6.95 -12.34 -12.19
CA TYR A 76 -6.14 -13.30 -11.42
C TYR A 76 -6.37 -14.73 -11.91
N ARG A 77 -7.63 -15.13 -12.12
CA ARG A 77 -7.97 -16.46 -12.68
C ARG A 77 -7.34 -16.68 -14.05
N GLU A 78 -7.42 -15.69 -14.94
CA GLU A 78 -6.80 -15.74 -16.27
C GLU A 78 -5.27 -15.93 -16.18
N ARG A 79 -4.58 -15.13 -15.37
CA ARG A 79 -3.12 -15.24 -15.19
C ARG A 79 -2.68 -16.58 -14.62
N HIS A 80 -3.48 -17.15 -13.71
CA HIS A 80 -3.14 -18.39 -13.01
C HIS A 80 -3.77 -19.63 -13.64
N GLY A 81 -4.50 -19.46 -14.76
CA GLY A 81 -5.20 -20.54 -15.46
C GLY A 81 -6.21 -21.27 -14.57
N LEU A 82 -6.97 -20.50 -13.77
CA LEU A 82 -8.00 -21.01 -12.88
C LEU A 82 -9.38 -20.83 -13.54
N ASP A 83 -10.29 -21.77 -13.28
CA ASP A 83 -11.69 -21.68 -13.67
C ASP A 83 -12.46 -20.65 -12.82
N ASP A 84 -13.73 -20.41 -13.15
CA ASP A 84 -14.58 -19.42 -12.48
C ASP A 84 -14.74 -19.69 -10.97
N ASP A 85 -14.61 -20.95 -10.55
CA ASP A 85 -14.62 -21.41 -9.17
C ASP A 85 -13.25 -21.29 -8.47
N GLY A 86 -12.24 -20.79 -9.17
CA GLY A 86 -10.88 -20.56 -8.66
C GLY A 86 -10.06 -21.84 -8.54
N ARG A 87 -10.47 -22.93 -9.19
CA ARG A 87 -9.75 -24.20 -9.23
C ARG A 87 -8.94 -24.30 -10.51
N ARG A 88 -7.86 -25.06 -10.45
CA ARG A 88 -7.09 -25.38 -11.64
C ARG A 88 -7.88 -26.43 -12.42
N PRO A 89 -8.17 -26.24 -13.72
CA PRO A 89 -8.86 -27.26 -14.49
C PRO A 89 -8.05 -28.55 -14.42
N GLU A 90 -8.72 -29.66 -14.12
CA GLU A 90 -8.12 -30.98 -14.11
C GLU A 90 -7.58 -31.23 -15.52
N ARG A 91 -6.27 -31.04 -15.71
CA ARG A 91 -5.61 -31.44 -16.95
C ARG A 91 -5.91 -32.91 -17.14
N ARG A 92 -6.63 -33.28 -18.20
CA ARG A 92 -6.63 -34.65 -18.70
C ARG A 92 -5.16 -35.01 -18.91
N GLN A 93 -4.63 -35.89 -18.06
CA GLN A 93 -3.31 -36.47 -18.23
C GLN A 93 -3.32 -37.20 -19.58
N THR A 94 -2.87 -36.53 -20.64
CA THR A 94 -2.54 -37.20 -21.88
C THR A 94 -1.31 -38.06 -21.60
N ALA A 95 -1.33 -39.31 -22.03
CA ALA A 95 -0.30 -40.34 -21.78
C ALA A 95 1.14 -39.93 -22.17
N SER A 96 1.30 -38.82 -22.90
CA SER A 96 2.56 -38.20 -23.28
C SER A 96 3.26 -37.40 -22.18
N ASP A 97 2.58 -37.01 -21.09
CA ASP A 97 3.19 -36.27 -19.96
C ASP A 97 3.84 -37.19 -18.91
N ALA A 98 3.73 -38.52 -19.07
CA ALA A 98 4.20 -39.51 -18.09
C ALA A 98 5.56 -40.16 -18.46
N ARG A 99 6.38 -39.54 -19.32
CA ARG A 99 7.74 -40.04 -19.59
C ARG A 99 8.77 -38.94 -19.44
N ASN A 100 9.52 -39.04 -18.35
CA ASN A 100 10.76 -38.29 -18.17
C ASN A 100 11.80 -38.82 -19.18
N PRO A 101 12.34 -37.99 -20.07
CA PRO A 101 13.29 -38.40 -21.10
C PRO A 101 14.66 -38.84 -20.54
N PHE A 102 14.93 -38.56 -19.25
CA PHE A 102 16.13 -39.00 -18.53
C PHE A 102 15.90 -40.25 -17.67
N GLN A 103 14.71 -40.85 -17.75
CA GLN A 103 14.39 -42.05 -17.00
C GLN A 103 15.02 -43.26 -17.71
N GLU A 104 16.28 -43.54 -17.38
CA GLU A 104 16.95 -44.77 -17.81
C GLU A 104 16.17 -45.97 -17.28
N ARG A 105 15.84 -46.91 -18.19
CA ARG A 105 15.30 -48.21 -17.79
C ARG A 105 16.40 -48.91 -17.02
N GLY A 106 16.21 -49.06 -15.71
CA GLY A 106 17.15 -49.75 -14.84
C GLY A 106 17.59 -51.08 -15.44
N TYR A 107 18.87 -51.40 -15.28
CA TYR A 107 19.56 -52.57 -15.81
C TYR A 107 18.77 -53.85 -15.50
N GLU A 108 18.23 -54.53 -16.53
CA GLU A 108 17.75 -55.90 -16.41
C GLU A 108 18.95 -56.80 -16.17
N MET A 109 19.10 -57.33 -14.95
CA MET A 109 19.97 -58.48 -14.74
C MET A 109 19.26 -59.70 -15.32
N GLU A 110 19.69 -60.12 -16.51
CA GLU A 110 19.37 -61.43 -17.06
C GLU A 110 19.76 -62.52 -16.05
N ARG A 111 18.88 -63.52 -15.90
CA ARG A 111 19.04 -64.65 -14.98
C ARG A 111 19.37 -65.92 -15.75
#